data_AF-A0AA41Y560-F1
#
_entry.id   AF-A0AA41Y560-F1
#
_cell.length_a   1.000
_cell.length_b   1.000
_cell.length_c   1.000
_cell.angle_alpha   90.00
_cell.angle_beta   90.00
_cell.angle_gamma   90.00
#
_symmetry.space_group_name_H-M   'P 1'
#
loop_
_entity.id
_entity.type
_entity.pdbx_description
1 polymer ?
#
loop_
_entity_poly.entity_id
_entity_poly.type
_entity_poly.pdbx_seq_one_letter_code
_entity_poly.pdbx_strand_id
1 'polypeptide(L)'
;MKKSFFKLFAIVALLAVAFSVNALAGDRAFADYKITPVENQELKTGAECAWLLTYNENESQIMIELQRTKRCKNYIVRGDHFEVVYVCSGNGFGARAAKMSECKLPVELTSQVINANELAKQRLISSNPMDDEKALGLIAAYLPDLVNPSYQHLLN
;
A
#
# COMPACT_ATOMS: atom_id res chain seq x y z
N MET A 1 52.54 -15.32 15.08
CA MET A 1 51.84 -14.57 16.16
C MET A 1 51.16 -13.34 15.58
N LYS A 2 49.84 -13.24 15.78
CA LYS A 2 48.98 -12.04 15.76
C LYS A 2 48.81 -11.30 14.41
N LYS A 3 47.63 -10.84 13.97
CA LYS A 3 46.23 -10.91 14.42
C LYS A 3 45.40 -10.37 13.23
N SER A 4 44.39 -11.12 12.79
CA SER A 4 42.97 -10.74 12.83
C SER A 4 42.44 -10.07 11.55
N PHE A 5 41.80 -10.91 10.73
CA PHE A 5 40.73 -10.53 9.83
C PHE A 5 39.52 -10.04 10.66
N PHE A 6 39.00 -8.86 10.37
CA PHE A 6 37.59 -8.55 10.60
C PHE A 6 37.16 -7.43 9.66
N LYS A 7 36.44 -7.81 8.58
CA LYS A 7 35.70 -6.90 7.71
C LYS A 7 34.24 -6.89 8.19
N LEU A 8 33.69 -5.73 8.51
CA LEU A 8 32.27 -5.35 8.54
C LEU A 8 32.22 -3.95 9.19
N PHE A 9 31.45 -2.96 8.76
CA PHE A 9 30.01 -2.99 8.56
C PHE A 9 29.57 -1.83 7.64
N ALA A 10 28.49 -2.06 6.92
CA ALA A 10 27.94 -1.21 5.87
C ALA A 10 27.40 0.13 6.39
N ILE A 11 27.69 1.22 5.68
CA ILE A 11 26.93 2.47 5.76
C ILE A 11 25.78 2.34 4.76
N VAL A 12 24.57 2.06 5.25
CA VAL A 12 23.36 2.09 4.42
C VAL A 12 22.87 3.53 4.40
N ALA A 13 22.89 4.12 3.21
CA ALA A 13 22.38 5.46 2.94
C ALA A 13 20.85 5.48 3.11
N LEU A 14 20.37 6.38 3.97
CA LEU A 14 18.96 6.71 4.11
C LEU A 14 18.56 7.59 2.92
N LEU A 15 18.00 6.99 1.87
CA LEU A 15 17.36 7.73 0.78
C LEU A 15 15.87 7.87 1.09
N ALA A 16 15.48 9.04 1.63
CA ALA A 16 14.08 9.46 1.64
C ALA A 16 13.77 10.09 0.28
N VAL A 17 13.08 9.38 -0.59
CA VAL A 17 12.61 9.93 -1.87
C VAL A 17 11.20 10.47 -1.65
N ALA A 18 11.03 11.79 -1.76
CA ALA A 18 9.72 12.43 -1.80
C ALA A 18 9.25 12.46 -3.25
N PHE A 19 8.19 11.72 -3.58
CA PHE A 19 7.55 11.76 -4.89
C PHE A 19 6.32 12.68 -4.85
N SER A 20 6.42 13.87 -5.43
CA SER A 20 5.23 14.70 -5.67
C SER A 20 4.61 14.32 -7.02
N VAL A 21 3.52 13.55 -7.00
CA VAL A 21 2.72 13.20 -8.19
C VAL A 21 1.64 14.26 -8.37
N ASN A 22 1.70 15.04 -9.46
CA ASN A 22 0.64 16.00 -9.80
C ASN A 22 -0.50 15.29 -10.55
N ALA A 23 -1.53 14.87 -9.84
CA ALA A 23 -2.79 14.38 -10.40
C ALA A 23 -3.87 15.48 -10.37
N LEU A 24 -4.67 15.57 -11.43
CA LEU A 24 -5.74 16.55 -11.62
C LEU A 24 -6.75 16.51 -10.47
N ALA A 25 -6.97 17.67 -9.84
CA ALA A 25 -8.16 18.10 -9.09
C ALA A 25 -8.93 17.00 -8.32
N GLY A 26 -8.21 16.18 -7.55
CA GLY A 26 -8.72 15.48 -6.37
C GLY A 26 -8.37 16.31 -5.13
N ASP A 27 -9.14 16.15 -4.06
CA ASP A 27 -9.00 16.90 -2.82
C ASP A 27 -7.53 16.92 -2.34
N ARG A 28 -6.95 18.11 -2.16
CA ARG A 28 -5.51 18.27 -1.83
C ARG A 28 -5.13 17.66 -0.48
N ALA A 29 -6.12 17.28 0.32
CA ALA A 29 -5.97 16.71 1.65
C ALA A 29 -5.08 15.44 1.69
N PHE A 30 -5.01 14.68 0.60
CA PHE A 30 -4.26 13.42 0.54
C PHE A 30 -3.07 13.46 -0.44
N ALA A 31 -2.68 14.65 -0.90
CA ALA A 31 -1.56 14.83 -1.82
C ALA A 31 -0.22 14.52 -1.16
N ASP A 32 -0.12 14.81 0.14
CA ASP A 32 1.04 14.50 0.96
C ASP A 32 0.82 13.13 1.62
N TYR A 33 1.74 12.20 1.37
CA TYR A 33 1.73 10.88 2.00
C TYR A 33 3.14 10.40 2.28
N LYS A 34 3.27 9.51 3.26
CA LYS A 34 4.52 8.87 3.63
C LYS A 34 4.34 7.36 3.65
N ILE A 35 5.27 6.66 3.00
CA ILE A 35 5.32 5.20 2.98
C ILE A 35 6.62 4.78 3.65
N THR A 36 6.54 3.97 4.70
CA THR A 36 7.70 3.46 5.44
C THR A 36 7.72 1.94 5.44
N PRO A 37 8.87 1.29 5.16
CA PRO A 37 8.96 -0.17 5.22
C PRO A 37 8.83 -0.65 6.67
N VAL A 38 8.14 -1.77 6.86
CA VAL A 38 8.07 -2.48 8.14
C VAL A 38 9.20 -3.50 8.20
N GLU A 39 9.94 -3.55 9.30
CA GLU A 39 11.02 -4.51 9.45
C GLU A 39 10.50 -5.95 9.54
N ASN A 40 11.21 -6.89 8.91
CA ASN A 40 10.78 -8.29 8.81
C ASN A 40 10.52 -8.98 10.16
N GLN A 41 11.13 -8.49 11.25
CA GLN A 41 10.94 -9.05 12.60
C GLN A 41 9.54 -8.75 13.16
N GLU A 42 8.83 -7.78 12.59
CA GLU A 42 7.49 -7.35 13.00
C GLU A 42 6.37 -7.96 12.15
N LEU A 43 6.71 -8.60 11.02
CA LEU A 43 5.76 -9.27 10.13
C LEU A 43 5.27 -10.58 10.79
N LYS A 44 4.19 -10.50 11.57
CA LYS A 44 3.56 -11.67 12.23
C LYS A 44 2.80 -12.59 11.28
N THR A 45 2.70 -12.26 9.99
CA THR A 45 1.94 -13.01 8.99
C THR A 45 2.79 -13.21 7.74
N GLY A 46 2.55 -14.28 6.97
CA GLY A 46 3.31 -14.68 5.77
C GLY A 46 3.28 -13.71 4.57
N ALA A 47 3.28 -12.41 4.82
CA ALA A 47 3.62 -11.36 3.88
C ALA A 47 5.14 -11.35 3.66
N GLU A 48 5.57 -11.14 2.42
CA GLU A 48 7.01 -11.08 2.09
C GLU A 48 7.62 -9.73 2.48
N CYS A 49 6.84 -8.66 2.34
CA CYS A 49 7.20 -7.30 2.69
C CYS A 49 5.94 -6.60 3.18
N ALA A 50 6.09 -5.61 4.06
CA ALA A 50 5.00 -4.69 4.35
C ALA A 50 5.49 -3.25 4.47
N TRP A 51 4.56 -2.32 4.30
CA TRP A 51 4.78 -0.89 4.46
C TRP A 51 3.64 -0.28 5.27
N LEU A 52 3.94 0.82 5.96
CA LEU A 52 2.95 1.70 6.58
C LEU A 52 2.79 2.93 5.69
N LEU A 53 1.55 3.20 5.30
CA LEU A 53 1.11 4.39 4.61
C LEU A 53 0.39 5.31 5.60
N THR A 54 0.80 6.57 5.63
CA THR A 54 0.17 7.63 6.43
C THR A 54 0.00 8.88 5.59
N TYR A 55 -1.18 9.51 5.63
CA TYR A 55 -1.42 10.82 5.01
C TYR A 55 -1.12 11.99 5.96
N ASN A 56 -1.09 11.73 7.27
CA ASN A 56 -0.71 12.69 8.31
C ASN A 56 0.00 11.97 9.46
N GLU A 57 0.82 12.68 10.23
CA GLU A 57 1.69 12.11 11.26
C GLU A 57 0.96 11.71 12.56
N ASN A 58 -0.27 12.17 12.78
CA ASN A 58 -1.03 11.96 14.02
C ASN A 58 -2.17 10.92 13.90
N GLU A 59 -2.17 10.15 12.82
CA GLU A 59 -3.40 9.60 12.24
C GLU A 59 -3.29 8.11 11.90
N SER A 60 -4.41 7.53 11.45
CA SER A 60 -4.57 6.07 11.32
C SER A 60 -3.59 5.48 10.31
N GLN A 61 -2.77 4.52 10.75
CA GLN A 61 -1.77 3.89 9.87
C GLN A 61 -2.40 2.82 8.98
N ILE A 62 -2.14 2.90 7.68
CA ILE A 62 -2.63 1.92 6.72
C ILE A 62 -1.50 0.94 6.42
N MET A 63 -1.72 -0.34 6.67
CA MET A 63 -0.74 -1.39 6.38
C MET A 63 -0.90 -1.90 4.96
N ILE A 64 0.19 -1.97 4.21
CA ILE A 64 0.26 -2.56 2.88
C ILE A 64 1.12 -3.81 2.97
N GLU A 65 0.52 -4.99 2.81
CA GLU A 65 1.25 -6.27 2.79
C GLU A 65 1.39 -6.79 1.36
N LEU A 66 2.62 -7.10 0.94
CA LEU A 66 2.87 -7.74 -0.34
C LEU A 66 2.84 -9.27 -0.21
N GLN A 67 2.01 -9.88 -1.04
CA GLN A 67 2.00 -11.31 -1.31
C GLN A 67 2.33 -11.56 -2.79
N ARG A 68 3.48 -12.17 -3.07
CA ARG A 68 3.84 -12.56 -4.42
C ARG A 68 3.26 -13.92 -4.79
N THR A 69 2.88 -14.03 -6.04
CA THR A 69 2.57 -15.29 -6.71
C THR A 69 3.47 -15.41 -7.93
N LYS A 70 3.48 -16.58 -8.59
CA LYS A 70 4.32 -16.82 -9.78
C LYS A 70 4.14 -15.80 -10.91
N ARG A 71 2.99 -15.13 -11.00
CA ARG A 71 2.64 -14.22 -12.11
C ARG A 71 2.10 -12.85 -11.68
N CYS A 72 1.80 -12.68 -10.39
CA CYS A 72 1.15 -11.47 -9.88
C CYS A 72 1.73 -11.07 -8.53
N LYS A 73 1.74 -9.77 -8.25
CA LYS A 73 1.98 -9.18 -6.93
C LYS A 73 0.65 -8.67 -6.40
N ASN A 74 0.24 -9.15 -5.23
CA ASN A 74 -0.97 -8.68 -4.54
C ASN A 74 -0.53 -7.80 -3.38
N TYR A 75 -0.92 -6.54 -3.39
CA TYR A 75 -0.74 -5.59 -2.30
C TYR A 75 -2.04 -5.52 -1.53
N ILE A 76 -2.09 -6.16 -0.37
CA ILE A 76 -3.27 -6.14 0.51
C ILE A 76 -3.14 -4.91 1.41
N VAL A 77 -4.02 -3.94 1.19
CA VAL A 77 -4.09 -2.68 1.90
C VAL A 77 -5.14 -2.79 3.00
N ARG A 78 -4.75 -2.53 4.24
CA ARG A 78 -5.57 -2.67 5.43
C ARG A 78 -5.55 -1.39 6.24
N GLY A 79 -6.70 -0.76 6.38
CA GLY A 79 -6.96 0.21 7.43
C GLY A 79 -7.74 -0.45 8.56
N ASP A 80 -8.11 0.34 9.57
CA ASP A 80 -8.83 -0.17 10.75
C ASP A 80 -10.21 -0.76 10.41
N HIS A 81 -10.83 -0.27 9.33
CA HIS A 81 -12.22 -0.58 9.00
C HIS A 81 -12.43 -1.09 7.56
N PHE A 82 -11.35 -1.31 6.80
CA PHE A 82 -11.46 -1.77 5.42
C PHE A 82 -10.24 -2.57 4.96
N GLU A 83 -10.47 -3.44 3.98
CA GLU A 83 -9.41 -4.16 3.27
C GLU A 83 -9.65 -4.16 1.77
N VAL A 84 -8.64 -3.76 0.99
CA VAL A 84 -8.66 -3.80 -0.48
C VAL A 84 -7.37 -4.41 -1.00
N VAL A 85 -7.41 -5.01 -2.19
CA VAL A 85 -6.21 -5.55 -2.83
C VAL A 85 -5.92 -4.83 -4.13
N TYR A 86 -4.71 -4.30 -4.26
CA TYR A 86 -4.15 -3.87 -5.54
C TYR A 86 -3.35 -5.01 -6.15
N VAL A 87 -3.57 -5.29 -7.42
CA VAL A 87 -2.94 -6.41 -8.14
C VAL A 87 -2.08 -5.85 -9.25
N CYS A 88 -0.78 -6.18 -9.23
CA CYS A 88 0.11 -6.00 -10.36
C CYS A 88 0.30 -7.33 -11.08
N SER A 89 -0.06 -7.39 -12.36
CA SER A 89 0.07 -8.57 -13.22
C SER A 89 0.51 -8.18 -14.63
N GLY A 90 0.66 -9.17 -15.52
CA GLY A 90 0.93 -8.89 -16.94
C GLY A 90 -0.18 -8.11 -17.65
N ASN A 91 -1.39 -8.07 -17.08
CA ASN A 91 -2.52 -7.29 -17.60
C ASN A 91 -2.56 -5.84 -17.06
N GLY A 92 -1.59 -5.46 -16.24
CA GLY A 92 -1.51 -4.14 -15.62
C GLY A 92 -1.71 -4.16 -14.10
N PHE A 93 -2.02 -2.98 -13.58
CA PHE A 93 -2.19 -2.64 -12.17
C PHE A 93 -3.57 -2.08 -11.90
N GLY A 94 -4.24 -2.55 -10.85
CA GLY A 94 -5.56 -2.04 -10.44
C GLY A 94 -6.06 -2.65 -9.14
N ALA A 95 -7.20 -2.15 -8.66
CA ALA A 95 -7.81 -2.53 -7.38
C ALA A 95 -8.91 -3.59 -7.55
N ARG A 96 -9.10 -4.40 -6.51
CA ARG A 96 -10.23 -5.32 -6.36
C ARG A 96 -10.56 -5.50 -4.88
N ALA A 97 -11.76 -5.99 -4.61
CA ALA A 97 -12.12 -6.44 -3.26
C ALA A 97 -11.16 -7.54 -2.79
N ALA A 98 -10.85 -7.52 -1.49
CA ALA A 98 -10.17 -8.62 -0.84
C ALA A 98 -11.07 -9.87 -0.85
N LYS A 99 -10.47 -11.03 -1.11
CA LYS A 99 -11.18 -12.31 -1.01
C LYS A 99 -11.20 -12.75 0.43
N MET A 100 -12.15 -13.63 0.79
CA MET A 100 -12.28 -14.17 2.15
C MET A 100 -10.98 -14.77 2.72
N SER A 101 -10.12 -15.36 1.89
CA SER A 101 -8.81 -15.89 2.31
C SER A 101 -7.75 -14.82 2.59
N GLU A 102 -7.97 -13.59 2.15
CA GLU A 102 -7.07 -12.44 2.29
C GLU A 102 -7.55 -11.47 3.38
N CYS A 103 -8.84 -11.53 3.72
CA CYS A 103 -9.45 -10.69 4.73
C CYS A 103 -9.04 -11.09 6.16
N LYS A 104 -8.69 -10.10 6.97
CA LYS A 104 -8.59 -10.19 8.44
C LYS A 104 -9.77 -9.51 9.12
N LEU A 105 -10.52 -8.65 8.41
CA LEU A 105 -11.72 -7.99 8.87
C LEU A 105 -12.99 -8.64 8.27
N PRO A 106 -14.14 -8.53 8.93
CA PRO A 106 -15.43 -8.87 8.34
C PRO A 106 -15.66 -8.12 7.01
N VAL A 107 -16.09 -8.84 5.98
CA VAL A 107 -16.29 -8.29 4.62
C VAL A 107 -17.33 -7.18 4.62
N GLU A 108 -18.32 -7.27 5.52
CA GLU A 108 -19.40 -6.32 5.68
C GLU A 108 -18.90 -4.92 6.11
N LEU A 109 -17.81 -4.86 6.90
CA LEU A 109 -17.20 -3.58 7.28
C LEU A 109 -16.58 -2.89 6.07
N THR A 110 -15.77 -3.62 5.32
CA THR A 110 -15.16 -3.12 4.08
C THR A 110 -16.21 -2.61 3.10
N SER A 111 -17.34 -3.31 2.97
CA SER A 111 -18.40 -2.93 2.02
C SER A 111 -19.09 -1.60 2.33
N GLN A 112 -19.04 -1.15 3.59
CA GLN A 112 -19.60 0.14 4.01
C GLN A 112 -18.60 1.28 3.77
N VAL A 113 -17.31 1.01 3.95
CA VAL A 113 -16.24 2.01 3.83
C VAL A 113 -15.82 2.21 2.37
N ILE A 114 -15.73 1.14 1.58
CA ILE A 114 -15.28 1.19 0.19
C ILE A 114 -16.41 1.57 -0.75
N ASN A 115 -16.14 2.53 -1.63
CA ASN A 115 -17.04 2.91 -2.71
C ASN A 115 -16.96 1.88 -3.86
N ALA A 116 -18.03 1.10 -4.04
CA ALA A 116 -18.08 0.06 -5.07
C ALA A 116 -17.95 0.61 -6.52
N ASN A 117 -18.42 1.84 -6.77
CA ASN A 117 -18.31 2.47 -8.09
C ASN A 117 -16.87 2.90 -8.37
N GLU A 118 -16.19 3.49 -7.39
CA GLU A 118 -14.77 3.86 -7.53
C GLU A 118 -13.90 2.61 -7.62
N LEU A 119 -14.21 1.54 -6.86
CA LEU A 119 -13.53 0.25 -6.99
C LEU A 119 -13.66 -0.32 -8.40
N ALA A 120 -14.83 -0.18 -9.03
CA ALA A 120 -15.04 -0.63 -10.40
C ALA A 120 -14.21 0.18 -11.41
N LYS A 121 -14.12 1.51 -11.24
CA LYS A 121 -13.29 2.38 -12.08
C LYS A 121 -11.79 2.09 -11.92
N GLN A 122 -11.36 1.75 -10.71
CA GLN A 122 -9.98 1.46 -10.38
C GLN A 122 -9.53 0.03 -10.68
N ARG A 123 -10.38 -0.82 -11.28
CA ARG A 123 -10.01 -2.21 -11.67
C ARG A 123 -8.80 -2.29 -12.59
N LEU A 124 -8.54 -1.22 -13.35
CA LEU A 124 -7.35 -1.04 -14.18
C LEU A 124 -6.93 0.43 -14.12
N ILE A 125 -5.89 0.72 -13.36
CA ILE A 125 -5.28 2.05 -13.23
C ILE A 125 -4.17 2.23 -14.26
N SER A 126 -3.39 1.18 -14.52
CA SER A 126 -2.31 1.23 -15.50
C SER A 126 -2.17 -0.09 -16.23
N SER A 127 -1.99 -0.07 -17.54
CA SER A 127 -1.78 -1.30 -18.35
C SER A 127 -0.34 -1.79 -18.35
N ASN A 128 0.60 -1.01 -17.81
CA ASN A 128 2.02 -1.32 -17.85
C ASN A 128 2.47 -2.06 -16.59
N PRO A 129 3.41 -3.02 -16.72
CA PRO A 129 4.11 -3.57 -15.56
C PRO A 129 4.80 -2.45 -14.78
N MET A 130 4.87 -2.61 -13.47
CA MET A 130 5.53 -1.65 -12.58
C MET A 130 6.29 -2.35 -11.45
N ASP A 131 7.30 -1.66 -10.94
CA ASP A 131 7.99 -2.03 -9.72
C ASP A 131 7.15 -1.71 -8.48
N ASP A 132 7.69 -2.10 -7.32
CA ASP A 132 6.98 -1.99 -6.05
C ASP A 132 6.84 -0.52 -5.63
N GLU A 133 7.87 0.31 -5.88
CA GLU A 133 7.87 1.75 -5.57
C GLU A 133 6.74 2.49 -6.30
N LYS A 134 6.62 2.27 -7.62
CA LYS A 134 5.54 2.89 -8.40
C LYS A 134 4.17 2.34 -8.02
N ALA A 135 4.07 1.05 -7.72
CA ALA A 135 2.81 0.46 -7.24
C ALA A 135 2.36 1.11 -5.94
N LEU A 136 3.27 1.26 -4.96
CA LEU A 136 3.00 1.90 -3.67
C LEU A 136 2.56 3.36 -3.84
N GLY A 137 3.21 4.12 -4.72
CA GLY A 137 2.80 5.49 -5.03
C GLY A 137 1.39 5.57 -5.63
N LEU A 138 1.03 4.64 -6.53
CA LEU A 138 -0.33 4.58 -7.08
C LEU A 138 -1.36 4.14 -6.04
N ILE A 139 -1.02 3.22 -5.12
CA ILE A 139 -1.90 2.88 -3.99
C ILE A 139 -2.20 4.14 -3.19
N ALA A 140 -1.17 4.89 -2.79
CA ALA A 140 -1.34 6.09 -2.00
C ALA A 140 -2.16 7.18 -2.74
N ALA A 141 -1.98 7.33 -4.05
CA ALA A 141 -2.72 8.34 -4.82
C ALA A 141 -4.21 7.98 -5.02
N TYR A 142 -4.55 6.69 -5.18
CA TYR A 142 -5.89 6.26 -5.58
C TYR A 142 -6.75 5.73 -4.42
N LEU A 143 -6.15 5.36 -3.30
CA LEU A 143 -6.87 4.89 -2.12
C LEU A 143 -7.86 5.91 -1.54
N PRO A 144 -7.58 7.22 -1.49
CA PRO A 144 -8.52 8.21 -0.93
C PRO A 144 -9.84 8.32 -1.71
N ASP A 145 -9.76 8.18 -3.03
CA ASP A 145 -10.95 8.14 -3.90
C ASP A 145 -11.74 6.86 -3.72
N LEU A 146 -11.08 5.78 -3.30
CA LEU A 146 -11.72 4.49 -3.11
C LEU A 146 -12.60 4.45 -1.85
N VAL A 147 -12.25 5.23 -0.83
CA VAL A 147 -13.02 5.35 0.40
C VAL A 147 -14.21 6.28 0.17
N ASN A 148 -15.40 5.84 0.58
CA ASN A 148 -16.61 6.66 0.53
C ASN A 148 -16.36 8.01 1.23
N PRO A 149 -16.80 9.16 0.68
CA PRO A 149 -16.51 10.49 1.25
C PRO A 149 -16.86 10.63 2.74
N SER A 150 -17.95 10.01 3.19
CA SER A 150 -18.36 10.01 4.60
C SER A 150 -17.36 9.33 5.55
N TYR A 151 -16.46 8.50 5.01
CA TYR A 151 -15.47 7.72 5.73
C TYR A 151 -14.03 8.14 5.41
N GLN A 152 -13.82 9.22 4.65
CA GLN A 152 -12.46 9.71 4.35
C GLN A 152 -11.70 10.14 5.60
N HIS A 153 -12.40 10.52 6.67
CA HIS A 153 -11.80 10.75 8.00
C HIS A 153 -11.14 9.50 8.61
N LEU A 154 -11.35 8.31 8.05
CA LEU A 154 -10.65 7.09 8.49
C LEU A 154 -9.24 6.97 7.88
N LEU A 155 -8.94 7.78 6.87
CA LEU A 155 -7.61 7.92 6.29
C LEU A 155 -6.80 9.02 6.96
N ASN A 156 -7.52 9.88 7.71
CA ASN A 156 -6.99 10.92 8.56
C ASN A 156 -7.19 10.54 10.05
#